data_AF-R7S6A7-F1
#
_entry.id   AF-R7S6A7-F1
#
_cell.length_a   1.000
_cell.length_b   1.000
_cell.length_c   1.000
_cell.angle_alpha   90.00
_cell.angle_beta   90.00
_cell.angle_gamma   90.00
#
_symmetry.space_group_name_H-M   'P 1'
#
loop_
_entity.id
_entity.type
_entity.pdbx_description
1 polymer ?
#
loop_
_entity_poly.entity_id
_entity_poly.type
_entity_poly.pdbx_seq_one_letter_code
_entity_poly.pdbx_strand_id
1 'polypeptide(L)' 'IASAQSLQGVYVMLSRVRSLDGLVIFRPFSPEKITVRASEELRTELARLRQLDEDTT' A
#
# COMPACT_ATOMS: atom_id res chain seq x y z
N ILE A 1 4.53 11.82 15.15
CA ILE A 1 3.43 11.29 14.30
C ILE A 1 3.92 9.97 13.72
N ALA A 2 3.29 8.84 14.04
CA ALA A 2 3.67 7.53 13.51
C ALA A 2 2.82 7.22 12.28
N SER A 3 3.41 7.26 11.09
CA SER A 3 2.72 7.05 9.81
C SER A 3 2.45 5.57 9.46
N ALA A 4 3.12 4.62 10.15
CA ALA A 4 2.95 3.18 9.94
C ALA A 4 1.95 2.56 10.95
N GLN A 5 0.78 3.18 11.13
CA GLN A 5 -0.28 2.69 12.03
C GLN A 5 -1.36 1.87 11.30
N SER A 6 -1.54 2.09 10.01
CA SER A 6 -2.50 1.37 9.17
C SER A 6 -1.83 0.89 7.88
N LEU A 7 -2.46 -0.07 7.19
CA LEU A 7 -2.03 -0.54 5.88
C LEU A 7 -1.87 0.61 4.88
N GLN A 8 -2.83 1.55 4.87
CA GLN A 8 -2.80 2.73 3.99
C GLN A 8 -1.62 3.63 4.32
N GLY A 9 -1.34 3.85 5.61
CA GLY A 9 -0.19 4.66 6.04
C GLY A 9 1.14 4.03 5.61
N VAL A 10 1.27 2.70 5.73
CA VAL A 10 2.47 1.99 5.25
C VAL A 10 2.57 2.06 3.73
N TYR A 11 1.46 1.83 3.01
CA TYR A 11 1.43 1.91 1.55
C TYR A 11 1.88 3.29 1.05
N VAL A 12 1.39 4.39 1.63
CA VAL A 12 1.78 5.76 1.27
C VAL A 12 3.26 6.06 1.56
N MET A 13 3.84 5.47 2.60
CA MET A 13 5.28 5.61 2.86
C MET A 13 6.12 4.86 1.84
N LEU A 14 5.75 3.61 1.55
CA LEU A 14 6.50 2.73 0.66
C LEU A 14 6.32 3.10 -0.83
N SER A 15 5.18 3.64 -1.23
CA SER A 15 4.94 4.07 -2.61
C SER A 15 5.79 5.27 -3.06
N ARG A 16 6.50 5.93 -2.13
CA ARG A 16 7.41 7.04 -2.42
C ARG A 16 8.78 6.59 -2.92
N VAL A 17 9.19 5.36 -2.60
CA VAL A 17 10.50 4.84 -2.99
C VAL A 17 10.41 4.09 -4.32
N ARG A 18 11.45 4.22 -5.15
CA ARG A 18 11.53 3.53 -6.46
C ARG A 18 12.26 2.20 -6.39
N SER A 19 13.08 1.98 -5.36
CA SER A 19 13.80 0.73 -5.08
C SER A 19 13.83 0.50 -3.57
N LEU A 20 14.00 -0.76 -3.16
CA LEU A 20 14.22 -1.16 -1.78
C LEU A 20 15.63 -0.84 -1.27
N ASP A 21 16.61 -0.64 -2.17
CA ASP A 21 18.01 -0.38 -1.79
C ASP A 21 18.18 0.92 -0.97
N GLY A 22 17.25 1.87 -1.09
CA GLY A 22 17.22 3.12 -0.33
C GLY A 22 16.25 3.13 0.85
N LEU A 23 15.60 2.01 1.18
CA LEU A 23 14.59 1.93 2.23
C LEU A 23 15.23 1.54 3.56
N VAL A 24 15.08 2.40 4.57
CA VAL A 24 15.53 2.13 5.94
C VAL A 24 14.34 2.13 6.90
N ILE A 25 14.21 1.05 7.68
CA ILE A 25 13.18 0.89 8.70
C ILE A 25 13.79 1.18 10.08
N PHE A 26 13.58 2.39 10.61
CA PHE A 26 14.12 2.79 11.92
C PHE A 26 13.47 2.10 13.12
N ARG A 27 12.19 1.73 12.99
CA ARG A 27 11.47 0.97 14.01
C ARG A 27 10.76 -0.20 13.34
N PRO A 28 11.02 -1.45 13.76
CA PRO A 28 10.28 -2.56 13.21
C PRO A 28 8.79 -2.36 13.46
N PHE A 29 7.99 -2.58 12.43
CA PHE A 29 6.54 -2.61 12.53
C PHE A 29 6.08 -4.06 12.36
N SER A 30 5.00 -4.45 13.04
CA SER A 30 4.45 -5.81 12.92
C SER A 30 4.17 -6.12 11.45
N PRO A 31 4.61 -7.28 10.91
CA PRO A 31 4.30 -7.71 9.55
C PRO A 31 2.80 -7.72 9.28
N GLU A 32 1.98 -7.94 10.30
CA GLU A 32 0.51 -7.86 10.22
C GLU A 32 0.03 -6.55 9.60
N LYS A 33 0.75 -5.43 9.77
CA LYS A 33 0.35 -4.14 9.22
C LYS A 33 0.44 -4.05 7.69
N ILE A 34 1.19 -4.95 7.05
CA ILE A 34 1.32 -5.04 5.60
C ILE A 34 0.67 -6.30 5.02
N THR A 35 0.45 -7.33 5.85
CA THR A 35 -0.20 -8.58 5.43
C THR A 35 -1.72 -8.57 5.64
N VAL A 36 -2.27 -7.54 6.27
CA VAL A 36 -3.72 -7.36 6.40
C VAL A 36 -4.39 -7.10 5.05
N ARG A 37 -5.64 -7.56 4.94
CA ARG A 37 -6.47 -7.29 3.78
C ARG A 37 -6.82 -5.80 3.72
N ALA A 38 -6.63 -5.19 2.55
CA ALA A 38 -7.15 -3.85 2.28
C ALA A 38 -8.68 -3.81 2.46
N SER A 39 -9.23 -2.63 2.78
CA SER A 39 -10.67 -2.45 2.93
C SER A 39 -11.40 -2.91 1.68
N GLU A 40 -12.61 -3.42 1.86
CA GLU A 40 -13.44 -3.91 0.76
C GLU A 40 -13.69 -2.82 -0.28
N GLU A 41 -14.01 -1.60 0.18
CA GLU A 41 -14.15 -0.41 -0.67
C GLU A 41 -12.94 -0.18 -1.58
N LEU A 42 -11.73 -0.20 -1.02
CA LEU A 42 -10.51 0.04 -1.78
C LEU A 42 -10.22 -1.09 -2.77
N ARG A 43 -10.54 -2.33 -2.41
CA ARG A 43 -10.41 -3.48 -3.32
C ARG A 43 -11.39 -3.38 -4.49
N THR A 44 -12.64 -3.01 -4.22
CA THR A 44 -13.67 -2.82 -5.24
C THR A 44 -13.26 -1.71 -6.20
N GLU A 45 -12.76 -0.59 -5.68
CA GLU A 45 -12.31 0.52 -6.53
C GLU A 45 -11.07 0.14 -7.36
N LEU A 46 -10.08 -0.54 -6.78
CA LEU A 46 -8.93 -1.04 -7.55
C LEU A 46 -9.33 -2.04 -8.64
N ALA A 47 -10.32 -2.90 -8.39
CA ALA A 47 -10.82 -3.83 -9.39
C ALA A 47 -11.52 -3.08 -10.53
N ARG A 48 -12.36 -2.08 -10.21
CA ARG A 48 -13.01 -1.21 -11.19
C ARG A 48 -11.99 -0.46 -12.06
N LEU A 49 -10.94 0.09 -11.44
CA LEU A 49 -9.88 0.80 -12.14
C LEU A 49 -9.08 -0.11 -13.09
N ARG A 50 -8.80 -1.36 -12.70
CA ARG A 50 -8.14 -2.34 -13.57
C ARG A 50 -8.98 -2.68 -14.79
N GLN A 51 -10.28 -2.91 -14.59
CA GLN A 51 -11.19 -3.18 -15.70
C GLN A 51 -11.21 -2.02 -16.70
N LEU A 52 -11.24 -0.77 -16.21
CA LEU A 52 -11.22 0.41 -17.07
C LEU A 52 -9.90 0.57 -17.84
N ASP A 53 -8.78 0.23 -17.23
CA ASP A 53 -7.45 0.26 -17.87
C ASP A 53 -7.34 -0.76 -19.01
N GLU A 54 -7.88 -1.97 -18.80
CA GLU A 54 -8.00 -3.01 -19.81
C GLU A 54 -8.90 -2.58 -20.98
N ASP A 55 -10.00 -1.88 -20.72
CA ASP A 55 -10.91 -1.39 -21.77
C ASP A 55 -10.33 -0.24 -22.60
N THR A 56 -9.33 0.47 -22.08
CA THR A 56 -8.74 1.67 -22.73
C THR A 56 -7.50 1.34 -23.57
N THR A 57 -6.91 0.15 -23.39
CA THR A 57 -5.69 -0.31 -24.08
C THR A 57 -6.00 -1.09 -25.36
#